data_AF-A0A2V8KDH5-F1
#
_entry.id   AF-A0A2V8KDH5-F1
#
_cell.length_a   1.000
_cell.length_b   1.000
_cell.length_c   1.000
_cell.angle_alpha   90.00
_cell.angle_beta   90.00
_cell.angle_gamma   90.00
#
_symmetry.space_group_name_H-M   'P 1'
#
loop_
_entity.id
_entity.type
_entity.pdbx_description
1 polymer ?
#
loop_
_entity_poly.entity_id
_entity_poly.type
_entity_poly.pdbx_seq_one_letter_code
_entity_poly.pdbx_strand_id
1 'polypeptide(L)'
;MKLRSVFLAFALMVAARPVYADSDGYYCVGPGYLAVEFRSFNTPGENAKHVLKIVRFDDVKGPRWTGEVAIEQFQTHTLTCNVDGIVFQGAGGLARGLVSYVVQVDSNGVPRIVSHTSDPAHSFDRIPPEPSSLGNWAKPRLTPLPSPGGTHRFQLQVTETTRRPSRGLIRHEMKTVLEELDQSDRVVRSLLLNKGNRDETID
;
A
#
# COMPACT_ATOMS: atom_id res chain seq x y z
N MET A 1 -3.25 0.63 66.65
CA MET A 1 -2.21 -0.25 66.04
C MET A 1 -2.91 -1.21 65.10
N LYS A 2 -2.67 -1.31 63.79
CA LYS A 2 -1.65 -0.77 62.88
C LYS A 2 -2.34 -0.47 61.54
N LEU A 3 -2.09 0.71 60.98
CA LEU A 3 -2.27 0.97 59.55
C LEU A 3 -1.43 -0.04 58.76
N ARG A 4 -2.03 -0.67 57.75
CA ARG A 4 -1.26 -1.27 56.66
C ARG A 4 -1.84 -0.77 55.35
N SER A 5 -1.21 0.30 54.87
CA SER A 5 -1.24 0.76 53.51
C SER A 5 -0.92 -0.40 52.56
N VAL A 6 -1.85 -0.70 51.65
CA VAL A 6 -1.54 -1.51 50.47
C VAL A 6 -1.65 -0.56 49.28
N PHE A 7 -0.51 0.04 48.95
CA PHE A 7 -0.25 0.57 47.62
C PHE A 7 -0.20 -0.64 46.68
N LEU A 8 -1.25 -0.88 45.89
CA LEU A 8 -1.14 -1.79 44.75
C LEU A 8 -1.06 -0.95 43.48
N ALA A 9 0.17 -0.88 42.98
CA ALA A 9 0.56 -0.16 41.79
C ALA A 9 -0.21 -0.67 40.56
N PHE A 10 -0.90 0.28 39.93
CA PHE A 10 -0.89 0.55 38.49
C PHE A 10 -0.15 -0.48 37.62
N ALA A 11 -0.83 -1.55 37.24
CA ALA A 11 -0.51 -2.28 36.02
C ALA A 11 -1.46 -1.77 34.93
N LEU A 12 -1.07 -0.67 34.26
CA LEU A 12 -1.62 -0.36 32.95
C LEU A 12 -1.25 -1.53 32.03
N MET A 13 -2.15 -2.50 31.94
CA MET A 13 -2.22 -3.34 30.75
C MET A 13 -2.68 -2.44 29.61
N VAL A 14 -1.71 -1.74 29.00
CA VAL A 14 -1.84 -1.29 27.62
C VAL A 14 -1.89 -2.58 26.81
N ALA A 15 -3.09 -3.17 26.72
CA ALA A 15 -3.38 -4.14 25.70
C ALA A 15 -3.08 -3.44 24.38
N ALA A 16 -1.99 -3.85 23.73
CA ALA A 16 -1.64 -3.41 22.41
C ALA A 16 -2.87 -3.66 21.53
N ARG A 17 -3.50 -2.57 21.09
CA ARG A 17 -4.60 -2.66 20.12
C ARG A 17 -4.00 -3.27 18.86
N PRO A 18 -4.61 -4.30 18.26
CA PRO A 18 -4.29 -4.65 16.89
C PRO A 18 -4.82 -3.51 16.02
N VAL A 19 -3.99 -2.50 15.78
CA VAL A 19 -4.05 -1.71 14.56
C VAL A 19 -3.50 -2.61 13.44
N TYR A 20 -3.82 -2.34 12.18
CA TYR A 20 -3.39 -3.07 10.97
C TYR A 20 -4.42 -4.04 10.36
N ALA A 21 -5.46 -3.48 9.75
CA ALA A 21 -6.14 -4.06 8.59
C ALA A 21 -6.89 -2.99 7.74
N ASP A 22 -6.39 -1.76 7.69
CA ASP A 22 -6.94 -0.67 6.84
C ASP A 22 -5.89 -0.20 5.83
N SER A 23 -5.23 -1.17 5.20
CA SER A 23 -4.24 -0.87 4.17
C SER A 23 -4.89 -0.81 2.80
N ASP A 24 -5.03 0.41 2.33
CA ASP A 24 -5.37 0.69 0.95
C ASP A 24 -4.07 0.89 0.18
N GLY A 25 -3.93 0.28 -0.99
CA GLY A 25 -2.84 0.66 -1.89
C GLY A 25 -1.44 0.23 -1.45
N TYR A 26 -1.23 -0.99 -0.93
CA TYR A 26 0.15 -1.48 -0.78
C TYR A 26 0.86 -1.44 -2.14
N TYR A 27 2.14 -1.07 -2.16
CA TYR A 27 2.88 -0.97 -3.40
C TYR A 27 4.33 -1.44 -3.26
N CYS A 28 4.89 -1.83 -4.40
CA CYS A 28 6.33 -1.97 -4.57
C CYS A 28 6.79 -1.26 -5.85
N VAL A 29 8.09 -0.97 -5.93
CA VAL A 29 8.71 -0.29 -7.07
C VAL A 29 9.71 -1.23 -7.70
N GLY A 30 9.55 -1.48 -9.00
CA GLY A 30 10.52 -2.19 -9.82
C GLY A 30 11.11 -1.28 -10.91
N PRO A 31 11.99 -1.81 -11.77
CA PRO A 31 12.61 -1.03 -12.83
C PRO A 31 11.59 -0.45 -13.84
N GLY A 32 11.31 0.86 -13.71
CA GLY A 32 10.36 1.57 -14.57
C GLY A 32 8.89 1.18 -14.36
N TYR A 33 8.54 0.58 -13.22
CA TYR A 33 7.14 0.30 -12.88
C TYR A 33 6.85 0.35 -11.39
N LEU A 34 5.59 0.63 -11.03
CA LEU A 34 5.03 0.36 -9.70
C LEU A 34 3.98 -0.74 -9.83
N ALA A 35 3.97 -1.65 -8.88
CA ALA A 35 2.86 -2.57 -8.68
C ALA A 35 2.06 -2.09 -7.46
N VAL A 36 0.76 -1.93 -7.62
CA VAL A 36 -0.13 -1.38 -6.59
C VAL A 36 -1.28 -2.36 -6.36
N GLU A 37 -1.47 -2.77 -5.11
CA GLU A 37 -2.61 -3.55 -4.66
C GLU A 37 -3.82 -2.64 -4.46
N PHE A 38 -4.96 -3.04 -5.01
CA PHE A 38 -6.26 -2.46 -4.68
C PHE A 38 -7.23 -3.52 -4.18
N ARG A 39 -8.14 -3.11 -3.30
CA ARG A 39 -9.24 -3.96 -2.81
C ARG A 39 -10.57 -3.27 -3.05
N SER A 40 -11.58 -4.05 -3.41
CA SER A 40 -12.89 -3.48 -3.76
C SER A 40 -13.58 -2.78 -2.59
N PHE A 41 -13.27 -3.15 -1.34
CA PHE A 41 -13.89 -2.53 -0.17
C PHE A 41 -13.30 -1.16 0.19
N ASN A 42 -12.10 -0.83 -0.30
CA ASN A 42 -11.44 0.44 -0.02
C ASN A 42 -11.09 1.27 -1.26
N THR A 43 -11.29 0.71 -2.45
CA THR A 43 -11.01 1.37 -3.72
C THR A 43 -12.28 1.42 -4.57
N PRO A 44 -12.98 2.58 -4.61
CA PRO A 44 -14.18 2.74 -5.42
C PRO A 44 -13.89 2.48 -6.91
N GLY A 45 -14.72 1.67 -7.56
CA GLY A 45 -14.63 1.39 -9.00
C GLY A 45 -13.86 0.11 -9.38
N GLU A 46 -13.29 -0.62 -8.41
CA GLU A 46 -12.68 -1.92 -8.68
C GLU A 46 -13.72 -3.03 -8.80
N ASN A 47 -13.71 -3.73 -9.94
CA ASN A 47 -14.67 -4.81 -10.24
C ASN A 47 -14.32 -6.14 -9.53
N ALA A 48 -13.04 -6.36 -9.22
CA ALA A 48 -12.56 -7.54 -8.53
C ALA A 48 -12.22 -7.21 -7.08
N LYS A 49 -12.42 -8.20 -6.19
CA LYS A 49 -12.25 -8.03 -4.74
C LYS A 49 -10.82 -7.65 -4.35
N HIS A 50 -9.85 -8.09 -5.14
CA HIS A 50 -8.44 -7.91 -4.89
C HIS A 50 -7.70 -7.91 -6.24
N VAL A 51 -7.01 -6.81 -6.55
CA VAL A 51 -6.39 -6.57 -7.85
C VAL A 51 -4.98 -6.05 -7.64
N LEU A 52 -4.04 -6.54 -8.46
CA LEU A 52 -2.72 -5.94 -8.60
C LEU A 52 -2.66 -5.17 -9.92
N LYS A 53 -2.50 -3.85 -9.85
CA LYS A 53 -2.39 -2.97 -11.01
C LYS A 53 -0.95 -2.55 -11.23
N ILE A 54 -0.57 -2.41 -12.50
CA ILE A 54 0.77 -2.00 -12.92
C ILE A 54 0.71 -0.58 -13.48
N VAL A 55 1.55 0.29 -12.92
CA VAL A 55 1.87 1.61 -13.46
C VAL A 55 3.23 1.52 -14.13
N ARG A 56 3.35 1.90 -15.41
CA ARG A 56 4.62 2.14 -16.07
C ARG A 56 4.95 3.61 -16.07
N PHE A 57 6.23 3.91 -15.98
CA PHE A 57 6.74 5.27 -16.14
C PHE A 57 8.06 5.20 -16.88
N ASP A 58 8.20 6.06 -17.88
CA ASP A 58 9.38 6.20 -18.73
C ASP A 58 9.38 7.58 -19.37
N ASP A 59 10.54 8.04 -19.81
CA ASP A 59 10.73 9.40 -20.31
C ASP A 59 9.90 9.72 -21.57
N VAL A 60 9.55 8.71 -22.36
CA VAL A 60 8.84 8.89 -23.62
C VAL A 60 7.35 9.06 -23.34
N LYS A 61 6.74 8.08 -22.69
CA LYS A 61 5.29 7.97 -22.51
C LYS A 61 4.81 8.50 -21.16
N GLY A 62 5.71 8.78 -20.23
CA GLY A 62 5.38 9.25 -18.88
C GLY A 62 4.63 8.20 -18.05
N PRO A 63 4.07 8.61 -16.90
CA PRO A 63 3.36 7.71 -16.00
C PRO A 63 1.99 7.31 -16.56
N ARG A 64 1.70 6.00 -16.58
CA ARG A 64 0.42 5.44 -17.08
C ARG A 64 0.11 4.07 -16.50
N TRP A 65 -1.18 3.74 -16.40
CA TRP A 65 -1.62 2.37 -16.14
C TRP A 65 -1.40 1.49 -17.39
N THR A 66 -0.93 0.25 -17.21
CA THR A 66 -0.64 -0.65 -18.34
C THR A 66 -1.27 -2.03 -18.25
N GLY A 67 -1.73 -2.43 -17.06
CA GLY A 67 -2.40 -3.70 -16.90
C GLY A 67 -2.77 -3.98 -15.46
N GLU A 68 -3.57 -5.01 -15.29
CA GLU A 68 -4.02 -5.48 -13.98
C GLU A 68 -4.19 -7.00 -14.00
N VAL A 69 -4.08 -7.62 -12.83
CA VAL A 69 -4.43 -9.02 -12.64
C VAL A 69 -5.27 -9.17 -11.38
N ALA A 70 -6.36 -9.92 -11.50
CA ALA A 70 -7.19 -10.28 -10.36
C ALA A 70 -6.48 -11.35 -9.52
N ILE A 71 -6.53 -11.17 -8.21
CA ILE A 71 -5.90 -12.05 -7.22
C ILE A 71 -6.98 -12.52 -6.26
N GLU A 72 -6.82 -13.72 -5.70
CA GLU A 72 -7.74 -14.18 -4.68
C GLU A 72 -7.66 -13.33 -3.41
N GLN A 73 -8.72 -13.33 -2.61
CA GLN A 73 -8.71 -12.59 -1.36
C GLN A 73 -7.87 -13.32 -0.30
N PHE A 74 -6.88 -12.62 0.24
CA PHE A 74 -6.09 -12.99 1.43
C PHE A 74 -5.75 -11.71 2.22
N GLN A 75 -5.04 -11.78 3.34
CA GLN A 75 -4.54 -10.61 4.06
C GLN A 75 -3.10 -10.35 3.65
N THR A 76 -2.84 -9.29 2.89
CA THR A 76 -1.50 -8.94 2.41
C THR A 76 -0.53 -8.71 3.57
N HIS A 77 0.60 -9.40 3.56
CA HIS A 77 1.71 -9.16 4.48
C HIS A 77 2.94 -8.60 3.76
N THR A 78 3.20 -9.02 2.52
CA THR A 78 4.35 -8.56 1.73
C THR A 78 3.97 -8.34 0.28
N LEU A 79 4.48 -7.26 -0.31
CA LEU A 79 4.44 -6.98 -1.73
C LEU A 79 5.82 -6.47 -2.15
N THR A 80 6.54 -7.26 -2.95
CA THR A 80 7.94 -6.98 -3.31
C THR A 80 8.12 -7.05 -4.82
N CYS A 81 8.86 -6.09 -5.37
CA CYS A 81 9.20 -6.03 -6.79
C CYS A 81 10.68 -6.42 -6.93
N ASN A 82 10.93 -7.54 -7.61
CA ASN A 82 12.27 -8.09 -7.86
C ASN A 82 12.56 -8.08 -9.37
N VAL A 83 13.78 -8.45 -9.74
CA VAL A 83 14.18 -8.61 -11.15
C VAL A 83 13.33 -9.66 -11.89
N ASP A 84 12.88 -10.70 -11.18
CA ASP A 84 12.12 -11.83 -11.75
C ASP A 84 10.60 -11.62 -11.73
N GLY A 85 10.12 -10.50 -11.18
CA GLY A 85 8.71 -10.18 -11.06
C GLY A 85 8.29 -9.70 -9.68
N ILE A 86 6.99 -9.73 -9.43
CA ILE A 86 6.35 -9.27 -8.21
C ILE A 86 6.00 -10.48 -7.35
N VAL A 87 6.46 -10.47 -6.11
CA VAL A 87 6.11 -11.46 -5.10
C VAL A 87 5.08 -10.84 -4.16
N PHE A 88 3.93 -11.49 -4.07
CA PHE A 88 2.79 -11.00 -3.32
C PHE A 88 2.28 -12.10 -2.38
N GLN A 89 2.45 -11.90 -1.07
CA GLN A 89 2.18 -12.93 -0.08
C GLN A 89 1.39 -12.41 1.12
N GLY A 90 0.72 -13.32 1.80
CA GLY A 90 -0.04 -13.01 2.99
C GLY A 90 -0.84 -14.18 3.56
N ALA A 91 -1.64 -13.91 4.59
CA ALA A 91 -2.45 -14.94 5.23
C ALA A 91 -3.75 -15.21 4.47
N GLY A 92 -3.92 -16.44 3.98
CA GLY A 92 -5.17 -16.90 3.38
C GLY A 92 -6.20 -17.25 4.45
N GLY A 93 -7.45 -16.84 4.23
CA GLY A 93 -8.58 -17.34 5.05
C GLY A 93 -8.81 -18.85 4.90
N LEU A 94 -9.59 -19.44 5.82
CA LEU A 94 -10.04 -20.84 5.79
C LEU A 94 -8.92 -21.89 5.78
N ALA A 95 -7.96 -21.77 6.71
CA ALA A 95 -6.85 -22.72 6.88
C ALA A 95 -5.90 -22.86 5.68
N ARG A 96 -5.92 -21.91 4.73
CA ARG A 96 -4.98 -21.89 3.59
C ARG A 96 -3.54 -21.52 3.99
N GLY A 97 -3.34 -21.00 5.20
CA GLY A 97 -2.03 -20.57 5.70
C GLY A 97 -1.41 -19.48 4.84
N LEU A 98 -0.14 -19.62 4.45
CA LEU A 98 0.54 -18.65 3.57
C LEU A 98 0.05 -18.80 2.14
N VAL A 99 -0.57 -17.75 1.62
CA VAL A 99 -0.87 -17.59 0.18
C VAL A 99 0.26 -16.80 -0.45
N SER A 100 0.77 -17.27 -1.59
CA SER A 100 1.86 -16.64 -2.31
C SER A 100 1.59 -16.62 -3.81
N TYR A 101 1.75 -15.45 -4.41
CA TYR A 101 1.69 -15.22 -5.85
C TYR A 101 3.05 -14.74 -6.35
N VAL A 102 3.45 -15.27 -7.52
CA VAL A 102 4.52 -14.69 -8.34
C VAL A 102 3.88 -14.18 -9.62
N VAL A 103 4.01 -12.88 -9.85
CA VAL A 103 3.44 -12.18 -11.00
C VAL A 103 4.59 -11.63 -11.84
N GLN A 104 4.69 -12.07 -13.09
CA GLN A 104 5.62 -11.46 -14.04
C GLN A 104 4.96 -10.26 -14.71
N VAL A 105 5.78 -9.29 -15.08
CA VAL A 105 5.34 -8.11 -15.84
C VAL A 105 6.13 -8.11 -17.15
N ASP A 106 5.43 -8.14 -18.27
CA ASP A 106 6.09 -8.09 -19.58
C ASP A 106 6.63 -6.68 -19.90
N SER A 107 7.31 -6.54 -21.03
CA SER A 107 7.87 -5.25 -21.46
C SER A 107 6.82 -4.14 -21.67
N ASN A 108 5.57 -4.52 -21.93
CA ASN A 108 4.45 -3.61 -22.10
C ASN A 108 3.79 -3.23 -20.77
N GLY A 109 4.18 -3.88 -19.67
CA GLY A 109 3.58 -3.66 -18.37
C GLY A 109 2.32 -4.49 -18.13
N VAL A 110 2.11 -5.56 -18.89
CA VAL A 110 0.99 -6.49 -18.71
C VAL A 110 1.39 -7.54 -17.67
N PRO A 111 0.69 -7.61 -16.52
CA PRO A 111 0.98 -8.60 -15.49
C PRO A 111 0.40 -9.98 -15.84
N ARG A 112 1.12 -11.04 -15.46
CA ARG A 112 0.67 -12.43 -15.56
C ARG A 112 1.07 -13.21 -14.31
N ILE A 113 0.12 -13.90 -13.69
CA ILE A 113 0.42 -14.87 -12.62
C ILE A 113 1.14 -16.06 -13.23
N VAL A 114 2.36 -16.34 -12.74
CA VAL A 114 3.17 -17.48 -13.16
C VAL A 114 3.29 -18.56 -12.09
N SER A 115 3.06 -18.20 -10.83
CA SER A 115 2.96 -19.17 -9.73
C SER A 115 1.94 -18.69 -8.70
N HIS A 116 1.22 -19.65 -8.14
CA HIS A 116 0.29 -19.47 -7.03
C HIS A 116 0.36 -20.70 -6.14
N THR A 117 0.63 -20.49 -4.85
CA THR A 117 0.76 -21.57 -3.87
C THR A 117 0.04 -21.22 -2.58
N SER A 118 -0.36 -22.26 -1.86
CA SER A 118 -0.87 -22.17 -0.49
C SER A 118 -0.06 -23.11 0.40
N ASP A 119 0.38 -22.65 1.56
CA ASP A 119 1.03 -23.47 2.58
C ASP A 119 0.22 -23.41 3.89
N PRO A 120 -0.72 -24.35 4.09
CA PRO A 120 -1.51 -24.47 5.32
C PRO A 120 -0.69 -24.69 6.59
N ALA A 121 0.53 -25.23 6.47
CA ALA A 121 1.40 -25.52 7.61
C ALA A 121 2.23 -24.30 8.03
N HIS A 122 2.23 -23.22 7.24
CA HIS A 122 2.97 -22.02 7.54
C HIS A 122 2.46 -21.34 8.81
N SER A 123 3.37 -21.14 9.78
CA SER A 123 3.11 -20.33 10.96
C SER A 123 3.67 -18.92 10.78
N PHE A 124 2.83 -17.92 11.01
CA PHE A 124 3.24 -16.50 11.01
C PHE A 124 3.86 -16.10 12.36
N ASP A 125 4.89 -16.84 12.81
CA ASP A 125 5.55 -16.60 14.11
C ASP A 125 6.22 -15.21 14.18
N ARG A 126 6.51 -14.63 13.02
CA ARG A 126 6.95 -13.23 12.87
C ARG A 126 6.16 -12.57 11.75
N ILE A 127 5.50 -11.47 12.08
CA ILE A 127 4.85 -10.62 11.08
C ILE A 127 5.95 -9.78 10.42
N PRO A 128 6.10 -9.84 9.08
CA PRO A 128 7.05 -8.99 8.38
C PRO A 128 6.70 -7.50 8.57
N PRO A 129 7.66 -6.58 8.38
CA PRO A 129 7.35 -5.15 8.34
C PRO A 129 6.25 -4.89 7.32
N GLU A 130 5.31 -4.02 7.68
CA GLU A 130 4.21 -3.65 6.80
C GLU A 130 4.76 -3.11 5.45
N PRO A 131 4.18 -3.51 4.30
CA PRO A 131 4.56 -2.94 3.02
C PRO A 131 4.32 -1.44 2.99
N SER A 132 5.03 -0.74 2.10
CA SER A 132 4.69 0.66 1.85
C SER A 132 3.27 0.76 1.29
N SER A 133 2.49 1.71 1.81
CA SER A 133 1.10 1.95 1.43
C SER A 133 0.92 3.36 0.82
N LEU A 134 -0.05 3.47 -0.08
CA LEU A 134 -0.54 4.70 -0.71
C LEU A 134 -1.91 5.16 -0.16
N GLY A 135 -2.44 4.43 0.81
CA GLY A 135 -3.82 4.49 1.28
C GLY A 135 -4.12 5.56 2.31
N ASN A 136 -5.27 5.40 2.97
CA ASN A 136 -5.83 6.39 3.90
C ASN A 136 -4.96 6.63 5.15
N TRP A 137 -4.03 5.73 5.44
CA TRP A 137 -3.08 5.83 6.56
C TRP A 137 -1.64 6.09 6.13
N ALA A 138 -1.37 6.28 4.83
CA ALA A 138 -0.04 6.60 4.35
C ALA A 138 0.44 7.94 4.92
N LYS A 139 1.70 8.00 5.35
CA LYS A 139 2.30 9.26 5.80
C LYS A 139 2.57 10.18 4.60
N PRO A 140 2.22 11.47 4.65
CA PRO A 140 2.60 12.43 3.62
C PRO A 140 4.10 12.43 3.39
N ARG A 141 4.53 12.27 2.14
CA ARG A 141 5.94 12.23 1.76
C ARG A 141 6.12 12.39 0.25
N LEU A 142 7.31 12.85 -0.13
CA LEU A 142 7.83 12.77 -1.48
C LEU A 142 8.85 11.63 -1.54
N THR A 143 8.61 10.65 -2.41
CA THR A 143 9.48 9.48 -2.57
C THR A 143 10.04 9.47 -3.99
N PRO A 144 11.33 9.79 -4.20
CA PRO A 144 11.96 9.65 -5.50
C PRO A 144 11.90 8.20 -5.96
N LEU A 145 11.58 7.98 -7.23
CA LEU A 145 11.58 6.66 -7.83
C LEU A 145 12.87 6.44 -8.64
N PRO A 146 13.34 5.18 -8.75
CA PRO A 146 14.46 4.86 -9.63
C PRO A 146 14.13 5.30 -11.06
N SER A 147 14.96 6.16 -11.64
CA SER A 147 14.79 6.57 -13.04
C SER A 147 15.09 5.38 -13.95
N PRO A 148 14.24 5.08 -14.94
CA PRO A 148 14.52 4.07 -15.96
C PRO A 148 15.61 4.53 -16.96
N GLY A 149 16.22 5.70 -16.74
CA GLY A 149 17.17 6.36 -17.63
C GLY A 149 16.53 7.54 -18.38
N GLY A 150 17.37 8.43 -18.91
CA GLY A 150 16.97 9.62 -19.66
C GLY A 150 17.05 10.92 -18.86
N THR A 151 16.30 11.94 -19.26
CA THR A 151 16.33 13.31 -18.69
C THR A 151 15.25 13.58 -17.66
N HIS A 152 14.17 12.80 -17.62
CA HIS A 152 13.10 13.00 -16.68
C HIS A 152 13.33 12.22 -15.38
N ARG A 153 12.83 12.79 -14.29
CA ARG A 153 12.82 12.15 -12.97
C ARG A 153 11.38 11.83 -12.59
N PHE A 154 11.20 10.80 -11.77
CA PHE A 154 9.88 10.40 -11.29
C PHE A 154 9.85 10.39 -9.78
N GLN A 155 8.74 10.83 -9.21
CA GLN A 155 8.52 10.79 -7.77
C GLN A 155 7.08 10.43 -7.44
N LEU A 156 6.91 9.76 -6.32
CA LEU A 156 5.61 9.49 -5.73
C LEU A 156 5.35 10.52 -4.63
N GLN A 157 4.30 11.32 -4.82
CA GLN A 157 3.85 12.31 -3.85
C GLN A 157 2.61 11.81 -3.12
N VAL A 158 2.71 11.69 -1.80
CA VAL A 158 1.57 11.46 -0.90
C VAL A 158 1.29 12.75 -0.14
N THR A 159 0.07 13.26 -0.26
CA THR A 159 -0.40 14.48 0.43
C THR A 159 -1.61 14.18 1.30
N GLU A 160 -1.72 14.91 2.41
CA GLU A 160 -2.87 14.91 3.31
C GLU A 160 -3.41 16.34 3.43
N THR A 161 -4.72 16.50 3.36
CA THR A 161 -5.41 17.76 3.68
C THR A 161 -6.42 17.51 4.79
N THR A 162 -6.26 18.19 5.92
CA THR A 162 -7.15 18.05 7.07
C THR A 162 -8.20 19.15 7.09
N ARG A 163 -9.46 18.78 7.34
CA ARG A 163 -10.61 19.70 7.46
C ARG A 163 -11.46 19.34 8.68
N ARG A 164 -12.19 20.32 9.22
CA ARG A 164 -13.19 20.13 10.30
C ARG A 164 -14.59 20.36 9.76
N PRO A 165 -15.26 19.34 9.20
CA PRO A 165 -16.59 19.50 8.61
C PRO A 165 -17.67 19.81 9.65
N SER A 166 -17.52 19.34 10.89
CA SER A 166 -18.46 19.58 11.99
C SER A 166 -17.73 19.56 13.34
N ARG A 167 -18.42 19.98 14.40
CA ARG A 167 -17.90 19.83 15.77
C ARG A 167 -17.67 18.35 16.07
N GLY A 168 -16.51 18.04 16.64
CA GLY A 168 -16.12 16.67 17.01
C GLY A 168 -15.74 15.77 15.83
N LEU A 169 -15.61 16.29 14.61
CA LEU A 169 -15.19 15.51 13.44
C LEU A 169 -14.04 16.19 12.70
N ILE A 170 -12.95 15.46 12.51
CA ILE A 170 -11.86 15.81 11.60
C ILE A 170 -11.91 14.86 10.41
N ARG A 171 -11.82 15.42 9.20
CA ARG A 171 -11.66 14.65 7.96
C ARG A 171 -10.27 14.88 7.41
N HIS A 172 -9.57 13.80 7.12
CA HIS A 172 -8.28 13.81 6.44
C HIS A 172 -8.48 13.30 5.02
N GLU A 173 -8.21 14.13 4.02
CA GLU A 173 -8.27 13.80 2.59
C GLU A 173 -6.88 13.41 2.11
N MET A 174 -6.74 12.18 1.62
CA MET A 174 -5.48 11.61 1.14
C MET A 174 -5.43 11.60 -0.38
N LYS A 175 -4.28 11.96 -0.95
CA LYS A 175 -4.05 11.90 -2.39
C LYS A 175 -2.62 11.41 -2.64
N THR A 176 -2.52 10.44 -3.54
CA THR A 176 -1.25 9.90 -4.02
C THR A 176 -1.13 10.11 -5.52
N VAL A 177 -0.05 10.74 -5.95
CA VAL A 177 0.23 11.07 -7.35
C VAL A 177 1.62 10.59 -7.72
N LEU A 178 1.73 9.95 -8.88
CA LEU A 178 3.01 9.74 -9.55
C LEU A 178 3.29 10.93 -10.46
N GLU A 179 4.37 11.64 -10.20
CA GLU A 179 4.77 12.84 -10.92
C GLU A 179 6.01 12.58 -11.75
N GLU A 180 6.05 13.20 -12.93
CA GLU A 180 7.22 13.31 -13.78
C GLU A 180 7.75 14.73 -13.72
N LEU A 181 9.05 14.87 -13.49
CA LEU A 181 9.76 16.13 -13.40
C LEU A 181 10.74 16.30 -14.55
N ASP A 182 10.82 17.53 -15.06
CA ASP A 182 11.89 17.95 -15.96
C ASP A 182 13.22 18.19 -15.22
N GLN A 183 14.25 18.60 -15.96
CA GLN A 183 15.58 18.90 -15.43
C GLN A 183 15.61 20.12 -14.49
N SER A 184 14.54 20.92 -14.45
CA SER A 184 14.37 22.09 -13.57
C SER A 184 13.42 21.81 -12.40
N ASP A 185 13.12 20.52 -12.14
CA ASP A 185 12.26 20.05 -11.05
C ASP A 185 10.81 20.52 -11.18
N ARG A 186 10.38 20.85 -12.39
CA ARG A 186 8.99 21.19 -12.67
C ARG A 186 8.21 19.94 -13.03
N VAL A 187 7.04 19.78 -12.41
CA VAL A 187 6.12 18.70 -12.76
C VAL A 187 5.57 18.94 -14.17
N VAL A 188 5.86 18.02 -15.08
CA VAL A 188 5.43 18.08 -16.49
C VAL A 188 4.27 17.15 -16.79
N ARG A 189 4.18 16.02 -16.07
CA ARG A 189 3.08 15.06 -16.16
C ARG A 189 2.76 14.49 -14.78
N SER A 190 1.52 14.07 -14.56
CA SER A 190 1.10 13.44 -13.32
C SER A 190 0.05 12.36 -13.57
N LEU A 191 0.05 11.33 -12.73
CA LEU A 191 -0.95 10.26 -12.70
C LEU A 191 -1.48 10.10 -11.28
N LEU A 192 -2.78 10.26 -11.10
CA LEU A 192 -3.44 9.96 -9.83
C LEU A 192 -3.45 8.44 -9.60
N LEU A 193 -2.80 7.99 -8.52
CA LEU A 193 -2.77 6.58 -8.15
C LEU A 193 -3.85 6.23 -7.14
N ASN A 194 -4.04 7.08 -6.14
CA ASN A 194 -5.03 6.88 -5.09
C ASN A 194 -5.62 8.21 -4.63
N LYS A 195 -6.91 8.20 -4.27
CA LYS A 195 -7.60 9.29 -3.59
C LYS A 195 -8.59 8.70 -2.61
N GLY A 196 -8.48 9.09 -1.35
CA GLY A 196 -9.34 8.60 -0.29
C GLY A 196 -9.48 9.60 0.85
N ASN A 197 -10.17 9.18 1.91
CA ASN A 197 -10.34 9.97 3.11
C ASN A 197 -10.49 9.08 4.34
N ARG A 198 -10.06 9.60 5.50
CA ARG A 198 -10.37 9.02 6.81
C ARG A 198 -11.00 10.08 7.70
N ASP A 199 -11.92 9.65 8.55
CA ASP A 199 -12.60 10.49 9.52
C ASP A 199 -12.14 10.13 10.94
N GLU A 200 -11.90 11.14 11.76
CA GLU A 200 -11.45 11.06 13.15
C GLU A 200 -12.43 11.82 14.04
N THR A 201 -13.06 11.12 14.98
CA THR A 201 -13.96 11.73 15.97
C THR A 201 -13.16 12.23 17.16
N ILE A 202 -13.43 13.46 17.60
CA ILE A 202 -12.81 14.09 18.77
C ILE A 202 -13.92 14.43 19.76
N ASP A 203 -13.72 14.02 21.02
CA ASP A 203 -14.62 14.31 22.14
C ASP A 203 -14.62 15.81 22.55
#